data_AF-A0A524F3M1-F1
#
_entry.id   AF-A0A524F3M1-F1
#
_cell.length_a   1.000
_cell.length_b   1.000
_cell.length_c   1.000
_cell.angle_alpha   90.00
_cell.angle_beta   90.00
_cell.angle_gamma   90.00
#
_symmetry.space_group_name_H-M   'P 1'
#
loop_
_entity.id
_entity.type
_entity.pdbx_description
1 polymer ?
#
loop_
_entity_poly.entity_id
_entity_poly.type
_entity_poly.pdbx_seq_one_letter_code
_entity_poly.pdbx_strand_id
1 'polypeptide(L)' 'MEKNLGELFKKWNDLNSKVGESFGQFEFESIKEIRKEQRKIEDSVYSELLKTAPEEIRKILPETCGDMEIG' A
#
# COMPACT_ATOMS: atom_id res chain seq x y z
N MET A 1 -15.27 -4.60 -11.17
CA MET A 1 -14.61 -5.70 -10.47
C MET A 1 -14.31 -5.16 -9.08
N GLU A 2 -15.09 -5.54 -8.07
CA GLU A 2 -14.76 -5.23 -6.68
C GLU A 2 -13.37 -5.81 -6.41
N LYS A 3 -12.37 -4.94 -6.19
CA LYS A 3 -11.10 -5.42 -5.66
C LYS A 3 -11.39 -5.87 -4.24
N ASN A 4 -11.27 -7.16 -3.97
CA ASN A 4 -11.47 -7.70 -2.64
C ASN A 4 -10.37 -7.13 -1.73
N LEU A 5 -10.73 -6.15 -0.89
CA LEU A 5 -9.80 -5.52 0.06
C LEU A 5 -9.09 -6.58 0.91
N GLY A 6 -9.77 -7.67 1.24
CA GLY A 6 -9.17 -8.80 1.96
C GLY A 6 -7.99 -9.44 1.22
N GLU A 7 -8.08 -9.60 -0.11
CA GLU A 7 -6.97 -10.12 -0.92
C GLU A 7 -5.82 -9.13 -1.03
N LEU A 8 -6.13 -7.84 -1.16
CA LEU A 8 -5.13 -6.77 -1.18
C LEU A 8 -4.34 -6.71 0.14
N PHE A 9 -5.03 -6.73 1.29
CA PHE A 9 -4.39 -6.73 2.60
C PHE A 9 -3.59 -8.01 2.85
N LYS A 10 -4.11 -9.17 2.43
CA LYS A 10 -3.35 -10.43 2.52
C LYS A 10 -2.06 -10.35 1.71
N LYS A 11 -2.13 -9.88 0.47
CA LYS A 11 -0.94 -9.71 -0.38
C LYS A 11 0.04 -8.69 0.21
N TRP A 12 -0.45 -7.58 0.74
CA TRP A 12 0.39 -6.58 1.40
C TRP A 12 1.12 -7.15 2.62
N ASN A 13 0.43 -7.96 3.43
CA ASN A 13 1.03 -8.66 4.57
C ASN A 13 2.09 -9.68 4.14
N ASP A 14 1.84 -10.45 3.08
CA ASP A 14 2.82 -11.40 2.52
C ASP A 14 4.09 -10.67 2.06
N LEU A 15 3.94 -9.48 1.46
CA LEU A 15 5.08 -8.64 1.07
C LEU A 15 5.86 -8.12 2.29
N ASN A 16 5.19 -7.74 3.38
CA ASN A 16 5.87 -7.32 4.61
C ASN A 16 6.76 -8.43 5.20
N SER A 17 6.28 -9.67 5.20
CA SER A 17 7.09 -10.82 5.63
C SER A 17 8.34 -10.97 4.78
N LYS A 18 8.22 -10.83 3.45
CA LYS A 18 9.36 -10.89 2.50
C LYS A 18 10.35 -9.74 2.70
N VAL A 19 9.87 -8.54 3.03
CA VAL A 19 10.74 -7.41 3.39
C VAL A 19 11.59 -7.80 4.60
N GLY A 20 10.98 -8.36 5.66
CA GLY A 20 11.69 -8.82 6.86
C GLY A 20 12.79 -9.85 6.57
N GLU A 21 12.48 -10.84 5.74
CA GLU A 21 13.45 -11.86 5.28
C GLU A 21 14.60 -11.23 4.48
N SER A 22 14.27 -10.36 3.51
CA SER A 22 15.25 -9.70 2.64
C SER A 22 16.17 -8.74 3.40
N PHE A 23 15.66 -8.08 4.45
CA PHE A 23 16.48 -7.26 5.36
C PHE A 23 17.48 -8.12 6.14
N GLY A 24 17.08 -9.31 6.59
CA GLY A 24 17.97 -10.26 7.26
C GLY A 24 19.12 -10.77 6.37
N GLN A 25 18.91 -10.76 5.05
CA GLN A 25 19.89 -11.21 4.05
C GLN A 25 20.62 -10.06 3.33
N PHE A 26 20.36 -8.79 3.71
CA PHE A 26 20.93 -7.59 3.07
C PHE A 26 20.66 -7.48 1.55
N GLU A 27 19.53 -8.01 1.08
CA GLU A 27 19.15 -7.98 -0.33
C GLU A 27 18.42 -6.67 -0.70
N PHE A 28 19.16 -5.57 -0.80
CA PHE A 28 18.58 -4.23 -1.01
C PHE A 28 17.80 -4.07 -2.32
N GLU A 29 18.19 -4.74 -3.40
CA GLU A 29 17.45 -4.72 -4.66
C GLU A 29 16.10 -5.46 -4.53
N SER A 30 16.08 -6.61 -3.85
CA SER A 30 14.85 -7.35 -3.55
C SER A 30 13.88 -6.48 -2.74
N ILE A 31 14.38 -5.78 -1.72
CA ILE A 31 13.59 -4.84 -0.90
C ILE A 31 12.98 -3.74 -1.75
N LYS A 32 13.75 -3.17 -2.69
CA LYS A 32 13.29 -2.09 -3.58
C LYS A 32 12.15 -2.54 -4.48
N GLU A 33 12.24 -3.75 -5.04
CA GLU A 33 11.16 -4.32 -5.86
C GLU A 33 9.92 -4.64 -5.03
N ILE A 34 10.08 -5.21 -3.83
CA ILE A 34 8.96 -5.46 -2.92
C ILE A 34 8.24 -4.15 -2.55
N ARG A 35 8.99 -3.09 -2.25
CA ARG A 35 8.43 -1.75 -1.95
C ARG A 35 7.69 -1.12 -3.13
N LYS A 36 8.06 -1.44 -4.38
CA LYS A 36 7.28 -1.02 -5.56
C LYS A 36 5.94 -1.76 -5.63
N GLU A 37 5.90 -3.05 -5.27
CA GLU A 37 4.64 -3.80 -5.23
C GLU A 37 3.72 -3.35 -4.10
N GLN A 38 4.27 -3.06 -2.92
CA GLN A 38 3.51 -2.54 -1.78
C GLN A 38 2.78 -1.23 -2.14
N ARG A 39 3.49 -0.29 -2.78
CA ARG A 39 2.89 0.96 -3.27
C ARG A 39 1.69 0.75 -4.19
N LYS A 40 1.77 -0.19 -5.13
CA LYS A 40 0.63 -0.52 -6.02
C LYS A 40 -0.60 -1.02 -5.27
N ILE A 41 -0.38 -1.74 -4.17
CA ILE A 41 -1.46 -2.24 -3.32
C ILE A 41 -2.03 -1.11 -2.49
N GLU A 42 -1.18 -0.28 -1.88
CA GLU A 42 -1.56 0.90 -1.11
C GLU A 42 -2.38 1.87 -1.96
N ASP A 43 -1.93 2.19 -3.17
CA ASP A 43 -2.69 3.01 -4.14
C ASP A 43 -4.06 2.38 -4.47
N SER A 44 -4.11 1.05 -4.60
CA SER A 44 -5.36 0.34 -4.85
C SER A 44 -6.32 0.42 -3.67
N VAL A 45 -5.83 0.23 -2.45
CA VAL A 45 -6.63 0.35 -1.22
C VAL A 45 -7.11 1.78 -1.04
N TYR A 46 -6.23 2.75 -1.25
CA TYR A 46 -6.53 4.17 -1.16
C TYR A 46 -7.60 4.60 -2.16
N SER A 47 -7.55 4.09 -3.39
CA SER A 47 -8.59 4.32 -4.39
C SER A 47 -9.97 3.81 -3.94
N GLU A 48 -10.05 2.64 -3.30
CA GLU A 48 -11.32 2.14 -2.78
C GLU A 48 -11.81 2.93 -1.54
N LEU A 49 -10.89 3.39 -0.69
CA LEU A 49 -11.21 4.29 0.41
C LEU A 49 -11.78 5.61 -0.10
N LEU A 50 -11.18 6.24 -1.12
CA LEU A 50 -11.67 7.51 -1.67
C LEU A 50 -13.08 7.40 -2.25
N LYS A 51 -13.42 6.27 -2.91
CA LYS A 51 -14.76 6.03 -3.46
C LYS A 51 -15.83 5.94 -2.37
N THR A 52 -15.47 5.39 -1.21
CA THR A 52 -16.41 5.14 -0.10
C THR A 52 -16.40 6.24 0.96
N ALA A 53 -15.37 7.09 0.95
CA ALA A 53 -15.23 8.20 1.90
C ALA A 53 -16.34 9.26 1.72
N PRO A 54 -16.91 9.77 2.82
CA PRO A 54 -17.76 10.95 2.81
C PRO A 54 -17.05 12.16 2.19
N GLU A 55 -17.81 13.09 1.60
CA GLU A 55 -17.26 14.25 0.88
C GLU A 55 -16.33 15.11 1.76
N GLU A 56 -16.70 15.31 3.02
CA GLU A 56 -15.91 16.07 4.00
C GLU A 56 -14.53 15.45 4.24
N ILE A 57 -14.46 14.12 4.28
CA ILE A 57 -13.20 13.37 4.44
C ILE A 57 -12.40 13.41 3.13
N ARG A 58 -13.07 13.27 1.99
CA ARG A 58 -12.39 13.30 0.67
C ARG A 58 -11.66 14.61 0.41
N LYS A 59 -12.14 15.73 0.97
CA LYS A 59 -11.52 17.06 0.84
C LYS A 59 -10.22 17.23 1.63
N ILE A 60 -10.04 16.44 2.70
CA ILE A 60 -8.85 16.52 3.56
C ILE A 60 -7.83 15.41 3.26
N LEU A 61 -8.27 14.36 2.58
CA LEU A 61 -7.41 13.27 2.12
C LEU A 61 -6.48 13.77 1.01
N PRO A 62 -5.18 13.42 1.03
CA PRO A 62 -4.24 13.82 -0.01
C PRO A 62 -4.54 13.17 -1.36
N GLU A 63 -3.89 13.65 -2.41
CA GLU A 63 -4.10 13.11 -3.77
C GLU A 63 -3.58 11.68 -3.89
N THR A 64 -2.46 11.36 -3.23
CA THR A 64 -1.88 10.01 -3.24
C THR A 64 -1.69 9.44 -1.84
N CYS A 65 -1.63 8.11 -1.73
CA CYS A 65 -1.33 7.43 -0.47
C CYS A 65 0.06 7.81 0.06
N GLY A 66 1.05 8.01 -0.82
CA GLY A 66 2.42 8.35 -0.44
C GLY A 66 2.58 9.73 0.19
N ASP A 67 1.68 10.66 -0.08
CA ASP A 67 1.70 11.99 0.53
C ASP A 67 1.36 11.94 2.04
N MET A 68 0.73 10.86 2.52
CA MET A 68 0.51 10.62 3.94
C MET A 68 1.79 10.21 4.69
N GLU A 69 2.83 9.76 3.99
CA GLU A 69 4.09 9.31 4.60
C GLU A 69 5.05 10.48 4.88
N ILE A 70 4.80 11.67 4.29
CA ILE A 70 5.54 12.91 4.54
C ILE A 70 4.83 13.69 5.66
N GLY A 71 4.83 13.12 6.87
CA GLY A 71 4.25 13.71 8.08
C GLY A 71 5.24 13.74 9.22
#